data_AF-M5G642-F1
#
_entry.id   AF-M5G642-F1
#
_cell.length_a   1.000
_cell.length_b   1.000
_cell.length_c   1.000
_cell.angle_alpha   90.00
_cell.angle_beta   90.00
_cell.angle_gamma   90.00
#
_symmetry.space_group_name_H-M   'P 1'
#
loop_
_entity.id
_entity.type
_entity.pdbx_description
1 polymer ?
#
loop_
_entity_poly.entity_id
_entity_poly.type
_entity_poly.pdbx_seq_one_letter_code
_entity_poly.pdbx_strand_id
1 'polypeptide(L)'
;MSTPHPHHFRPATTHADWTKTDQYHNKYLLSQDEALEFALKNTDANGIPLISVSAAQGKYLYLLAKTLGAKQILEVGTLGAYSTIWMAKALPEGGEIISLEVNPKHAKISTENIAHAAKARLRHHRKQGWLGVCHGTPKAGCPAVLHHFPLTTRHLSTHTCNLF
;
A
#
# COMPACT_ATOMS: atom_id res chain seq x y z
N MET A 1 39.29 -6.61 35.11
CA MET A 1 38.05 -5.88 35.39
C MET A 1 37.84 -4.87 34.27
N SER A 2 36.87 -5.11 33.39
CA SER A 2 36.55 -4.23 32.25
C SER A 2 35.77 -3.03 32.77
N THR A 3 36.21 -1.80 32.47
CA THR A 3 35.46 -0.58 32.80
C THR A 3 34.12 -0.56 32.03
N PRO A 4 32.99 -0.19 32.65
CA PRO A 4 31.72 -0.05 31.95
C PRO A 4 31.84 0.99 30.83
N HIS A 5 31.31 0.69 29.64
CA HIS A 5 31.23 1.66 28.55
C HIS A 5 30.24 2.77 28.95
N PRO A 6 30.59 4.07 28.85
CA PRO A 6 29.66 5.13 29.18
C PRO A 6 28.44 5.05 28.25
N HIS A 7 27.26 4.90 28.84
CA HIS A 7 26.00 4.97 28.09
C HIS A 7 25.77 6.43 27.67
N HIS A 8 26.22 6.79 26.47
CA HIS A 8 25.84 8.04 25.83
C HIS A 8 24.31 8.05 25.65
N PHE A 9 23.62 8.88 26.41
CA PHE A 9 22.19 9.08 26.27
C PHE A 9 21.92 9.67 24.88
N ARG A 10 21.34 8.87 23.99
CA ARG A 10 20.80 9.36 22.72
C ARG A 10 19.42 9.94 22.99
N PRO A 11 19.14 11.20 22.62
CA PRO A 11 17.79 11.74 22.75
C PRO A 11 16.81 10.88 21.92
N ALA A 12 15.55 10.87 22.34
CA ALA A 12 14.52 10.13 21.63
C ALA A 12 14.35 10.70 20.21
N THR A 13 14.28 9.81 19.22
CA THR A 13 14.04 10.20 17.82
C THR A 13 12.69 10.89 17.69
N THR A 14 12.67 12.04 17.03
CA THR A 14 11.44 12.83 16.81
C THR A 14 10.81 12.54 15.45
N HIS A 15 9.56 13.01 15.25
CA HIS A 15 8.93 12.92 13.93
C HIS A 15 9.72 13.67 12.84
N ALA A 16 10.33 14.81 13.19
CA ALA A 16 11.16 15.58 12.27
C ALA A 16 12.42 14.82 11.82
N ASP A 17 13.00 14.01 12.70
CA ASP A 17 14.16 13.18 12.36
C ASP A 17 13.76 12.08 11.36
N TRP A 18 12.57 11.50 11.51
CA TRP A 18 12.01 10.53 10.56
C TRP A 18 11.70 11.17 9.21
N THR A 19 11.12 12.38 9.19
CA THR A 19 10.86 13.11 7.93
C THR A 19 12.16 13.40 7.18
N LYS A 20 13.21 13.87 7.87
CA LYS A 20 14.54 14.11 7.25
C LYS A 20 15.13 12.83 6.68
N THR A 21 15.00 11.74 7.43
CA THR A 21 15.48 10.42 7.01
C THR A 21 14.75 9.95 5.75
N ASP A 22 13.42 10.02 5.71
CA ASP A 22 12.62 9.63 4.55
C ASP A 22 12.97 10.47 3.31
N GLN A 23 13.11 11.79 3.47
CA GLN A 23 13.55 12.69 2.39
C GLN A 23 14.94 12.33 1.84
N TYR A 24 15.89 12.03 2.71
CA TYR A 24 17.23 11.62 2.32
C TYR A 24 17.18 10.33 1.48
N HIS A 25 16.50 9.29 1.96
CA HIS A 25 16.40 8.02 1.24
C HIS A 25 15.65 8.17 -0.08
N ASN A 26 14.53 8.90 -0.10
CA ASN A 26 13.77 9.13 -1.33
C ASN A 26 14.60 9.86 -2.38
N LYS A 27 15.44 10.83 -1.97
CA LYS A 27 16.30 11.60 -2.89
C LYS A 27 17.38 10.74 -3.55
N TYR A 28 17.99 9.82 -2.82
CA TYR A 28 19.18 9.10 -3.31
C TYR A 28 18.90 7.66 -3.78
N LEU A 29 17.85 7.01 -3.29
CA LEU A 29 17.57 5.60 -3.59
C LEU A 29 16.46 5.40 -4.63
N LEU A 30 15.66 6.43 -4.91
CA LEU A 30 14.48 6.31 -5.76
C LEU A 30 14.61 7.22 -6.99
N SER A 31 14.39 6.64 -8.16
CA SER A 31 14.25 7.39 -9.40
C SER A 31 12.83 7.94 -9.51
N GLN A 32 12.69 9.06 -10.24
CA GLN A 32 11.39 9.61 -10.61
C GLN A 32 10.60 8.61 -11.46
N ASP A 33 9.29 8.64 -11.32
CA ASP A 33 8.35 7.78 -12.04
C ASP A 33 7.10 8.59 -12.39
N GLU A 34 6.90 8.80 -13.68
CA GLU A 34 5.84 9.67 -14.20
C GLU A 34 4.43 9.19 -13.81
N ALA A 35 4.21 7.87 -13.70
CA ALA A 35 2.91 7.33 -13.32
C ALA A 35 2.61 7.59 -11.83
N LEU A 36 3.61 7.43 -10.98
CA LEU A 36 3.50 7.73 -9.55
C LEU A 36 3.35 9.23 -9.30
N GLU A 37 4.08 10.08 -10.01
CA GLU A 37 3.94 11.53 -9.95
C GLU A 37 2.57 11.99 -10.44
N PHE A 38 2.08 11.44 -11.55
CA PHE A 38 0.74 11.70 -12.05
C PHE A 38 -0.31 11.33 -10.99
N ALA A 39 -0.19 10.15 -10.37
CA ALA A 39 -1.13 9.71 -9.35
C ALA A 39 -1.19 10.67 -8.16
N LEU A 40 -0.05 11.17 -7.68
CA LEU A 40 0.00 12.17 -6.61
C LEU A 40 -0.64 13.50 -7.03
N LYS A 41 -0.25 14.03 -8.20
CA LYS A 41 -0.76 15.31 -8.72
C LYS A 41 -2.27 15.27 -8.97
N ASN A 42 -2.78 14.20 -9.59
CA ASN A 42 -4.20 14.05 -9.87
C ASN A 42 -5.01 13.87 -8.57
N THR A 43 -4.47 13.15 -7.58
CA THR A 43 -5.10 12.99 -6.25
C THR A 43 -5.23 14.35 -5.55
N ASP A 44 -4.16 15.13 -5.53
CA ASP A 44 -4.13 16.47 -4.93
C ASP A 44 -5.07 17.45 -5.64
N ALA A 45 -5.04 17.49 -6.97
CA ALA A 45 -5.89 18.36 -7.79
C ALA A 45 -7.39 18.09 -7.58
N ASN A 46 -7.75 16.86 -7.21
CA ASN A 46 -9.13 16.49 -6.90
C ASN A 46 -9.48 16.67 -5.41
N GLY A 47 -8.60 17.24 -4.59
CA GLY A 47 -8.84 17.50 -3.17
C GLY A 47 -9.05 16.22 -2.36
N ILE A 48 -8.36 15.14 -2.73
CA ILE A 48 -8.30 13.91 -1.92
C ILE A 48 -7.09 14.06 -0.98
N PRO A 49 -7.24 13.82 0.34
CA PRO A 49 -6.13 13.91 1.27
C PRO A 49 -4.95 13.03 0.82
N LEU A 50 -3.74 13.61 0.77
CA LEU A 50 -2.51 12.90 0.42
C LEU A 50 -2.00 12.01 1.56
N ILE A 51 -2.85 11.12 2.07
CA ILE A 51 -2.48 10.10 3.09
C ILE A 51 -1.80 8.88 2.45
N SER A 52 -1.02 9.12 1.40
CA SER A 52 -0.28 8.07 0.71
C SER A 52 0.95 7.65 1.52
N VAL A 53 1.37 6.40 1.36
CA VAL A 53 2.69 5.95 1.79
C VAL A 53 3.79 6.83 1.21
N SER A 54 4.93 6.93 1.90
CA SER A 54 6.12 7.55 1.31
C SER A 54 6.63 6.77 0.10
N ALA A 55 7.48 7.37 -0.72
CA ALA A 55 8.04 6.69 -1.88
C ALA A 55 8.89 5.47 -1.47
N ALA A 56 9.68 5.57 -0.39
CA ALA A 56 10.44 4.45 0.16
C ALA A 56 9.52 3.31 0.64
N GLN A 57 8.41 3.64 1.30
CA GLN A 57 7.41 2.66 1.73
C GLN A 57 6.72 1.99 0.52
N GLY A 58 6.38 2.76 -0.51
CA GLY A 58 5.87 2.20 -1.77
C GLY A 58 6.85 1.25 -2.45
N LYS A 59 8.14 1.62 -2.50
CA LYS A 59 9.20 0.76 -3.03
C LYS A 59 9.36 -0.52 -2.19
N TYR A 60 9.23 -0.42 -0.86
CA TYR A 60 9.22 -1.58 0.02
C TYR A 60 8.06 -2.53 -0.33
N LEU A 61 6.85 -2.03 -0.56
CA LEU A 61 5.71 -2.86 -0.99
C LEU A 61 5.96 -3.55 -2.33
N TYR A 62 6.57 -2.84 -3.29
CA TYR A 62 7.00 -3.42 -4.56
C TYR A 62 7.99 -4.57 -4.35
N LEU A 63 9.03 -4.36 -3.54
CA LEU A 63 10.05 -5.38 -3.27
C LEU A 63 9.44 -6.58 -2.54
N LEU A 64 8.60 -6.33 -1.54
CA LEU A 64 7.91 -7.39 -0.80
C LEU A 64 7.05 -8.26 -1.73
N ALA A 65 6.21 -7.64 -2.56
CA ALA A 65 5.38 -8.36 -3.52
C ALA A 65 6.24 -9.15 -4.53
N LYS A 66 7.35 -8.57 -4.99
CA LYS A 66 8.26 -9.20 -5.95
C LYS A 66 8.98 -10.41 -5.34
N THR A 67 9.52 -10.26 -4.13
CA THR A 67 10.26 -11.31 -3.42
C THR A 67 9.36 -12.47 -3.03
N LEU A 68 8.10 -12.19 -2.67
CA LEU A 68 7.10 -13.23 -2.39
C LEU A 68 6.58 -13.93 -3.66
N GLY A 69 6.93 -13.44 -4.85
CA GLY A 69 6.39 -13.96 -6.11
C GLY A 69 4.87 -13.80 -6.19
N ALA A 70 4.33 -12.71 -5.64
CA ALA A 70 2.90 -12.48 -5.57
C ALA A 70 2.27 -12.50 -6.99
N LYS A 71 1.17 -13.24 -7.13
CA LYS A 71 0.35 -13.28 -8.36
C LYS A 71 -1.00 -12.59 -8.17
N GLN A 72 -1.47 -12.53 -6.94
CA GLN A 72 -2.72 -11.90 -6.54
C GLN A 72 -2.49 -11.09 -5.26
N ILE A 73 -2.93 -9.84 -5.24
CA ILE A 73 -2.84 -8.96 -4.06
C ILE A 73 -4.23 -8.42 -3.74
N LEU A 74 -4.59 -8.42 -2.46
CA LEU A 74 -5.77 -7.74 -1.95
C LEU A 74 -5.32 -6.48 -1.21
N GLU A 75 -5.78 -5.34 -1.69
CA GLU A 75 -5.56 -4.03 -1.07
C GLU A 75 -6.86 -3.51 -0.45
N VAL A 76 -6.80 -3.11 0.81
CA VAL A 76 -7.92 -2.49 1.52
C VAL A 76 -7.61 -1.01 1.74
N GLY A 77 -8.36 -0.15 1.04
CA GLY A 77 -8.14 1.30 0.99
C GLY A 77 -7.26 1.69 -0.20
N THR A 78 -7.87 1.97 -1.36
CA THR A 78 -7.15 2.35 -2.58
C THR A 78 -6.74 3.82 -2.58
N LEU A 79 -7.57 4.71 -2.03
CA LEU A 79 -7.38 6.17 -2.04
C LEU A 79 -7.07 6.72 -3.46
N GLY A 80 -5.84 7.21 -3.68
CA GLY A 80 -5.32 7.72 -4.95
C GLY A 80 -4.51 6.70 -5.75
N ALA A 81 -4.50 5.43 -5.35
CA ALA A 81 -3.79 4.31 -5.98
C ALA A 81 -2.25 4.36 -6.00
N TYR A 82 -1.61 5.21 -5.20
CA TYR A 82 -0.14 5.30 -5.19
C TYR A 82 0.54 3.97 -4.80
N SER A 83 0.11 3.36 -3.69
CA SER A 83 0.57 2.02 -3.25
C SER A 83 0.18 0.94 -4.25
N THR A 84 -1.04 1.02 -4.79
CA THR A 84 -1.55 0.09 -5.80
C THR A 84 -0.65 0.03 -7.02
N ILE A 85 -0.20 1.19 -7.53
CA ILE A 85 0.70 1.28 -8.68
C ILE A 85 2.06 0.65 -8.37
N TRP A 86 2.62 0.88 -7.17
CA TRP A 86 3.85 0.20 -6.74
C TRP A 86 3.72 -1.32 -6.74
N MET A 87 2.65 -1.84 -6.13
CA MET A 87 2.40 -3.29 -6.06
C MET A 87 2.12 -3.88 -7.45
N ALA A 88 1.36 -3.17 -8.28
CA ALA A 88 1.02 -3.56 -9.65
C ALA A 88 2.27 -3.81 -10.49
N LYS A 89 3.30 -2.96 -10.35
CA LYS A 89 4.57 -3.10 -11.08
C LYS A 89 5.38 -4.33 -10.66
N ALA A 90 5.13 -4.88 -9.47
CA ALA A 90 5.85 -6.05 -8.97
C ALA A 90 5.30 -7.37 -9.53
N LEU A 91 4.03 -7.38 -9.92
CA LEU A 91 3.33 -8.57 -10.38
C LEU A 91 3.89 -9.10 -11.71
N PRO A 92 3.88 -10.43 -11.92
CA PRO A 92 4.17 -11.01 -13.22
C PRO A 92 3.04 -10.72 -14.22
N GLU A 93 3.28 -11.01 -15.50
CA GLU A 93 2.23 -10.99 -16.51
C GLU A 93 1.03 -11.86 -16.08
N GLY A 94 -0.18 -11.34 -16.28
CA GLY A 94 -1.42 -11.99 -15.82
C GLY A 94 -1.67 -11.89 -14.31
N GLY A 95 -0.78 -11.26 -13.54
CA GLY A 95 -1.02 -10.97 -12.13
C GLY A 95 -2.18 -9.99 -11.94
N GLU A 96 -2.87 -10.12 -10.80
CA GLU A 96 -4.07 -9.36 -10.48
C GLU A 96 -3.94 -8.64 -9.13
N ILE A 97 -4.47 -7.42 -9.07
CA ILE A 97 -4.73 -6.75 -7.80
C ILE A 97 -6.23 -6.53 -7.68
N ILE A 98 -6.78 -6.95 -6.54
CA ILE A 98 -8.11 -6.62 -6.08
C ILE A 98 -7.95 -5.50 -5.08
N SER A 99 -8.49 -4.31 -5.38
CA SER A 99 -8.43 -3.17 -4.47
C SER A 99 -9.83 -2.71 -4.09
N LEU A 100 -10.02 -2.39 -2.82
CA LEU A 100 -11.30 -2.02 -2.22
C LEU A 100 -11.27 -0.55 -1.77
N GLU A 101 -12.13 0.27 -2.36
CA GLU A 101 -12.31 1.67 -1.96
C GLU A 101 -13.78 1.94 -1.64
N VAL A 102 -14.03 2.52 -0.47
CA VAL A 102 -15.38 2.79 0.02
C VAL A 102 -15.91 4.12 -0.52
N ASN A 103 -15.05 5.12 -0.69
CA ASN A 103 -15.44 6.45 -1.12
C ASN A 103 -15.55 6.50 -2.67
N PRO A 104 -16.72 6.80 -3.25
CA PRO A 104 -16.90 6.83 -4.71
C PRO A 104 -16.00 7.81 -5.44
N LYS A 105 -15.68 8.96 -4.82
CA LYS A 105 -14.76 9.96 -5.37
C LYS A 105 -13.35 9.38 -5.44
N HIS A 106 -12.88 8.76 -4.37
CA HIS A 106 -11.55 8.13 -4.35
C HIS A 106 -11.47 6.98 -5.35
N ALA A 107 -12.51 6.15 -5.45
CA ALA A 107 -12.60 5.05 -6.41
C ALA A 107 -12.49 5.53 -7.87
N LYS A 108 -13.12 6.68 -8.19
CA LYS A 108 -13.00 7.30 -9.52
C LYS A 108 -11.56 7.73 -9.81
N ILE A 109 -10.95 8.50 -8.92
CA ILE A 109 -9.60 9.05 -9.13
C ILE A 109 -8.53 7.95 -9.13
N SER A 110 -8.63 6.95 -8.24
CA SER A 110 -7.75 5.79 -8.27
C SER A 110 -7.84 5.02 -9.59
N THR A 111 -9.05 4.85 -10.15
CA THR A 111 -9.23 4.20 -11.46
C THR A 111 -8.52 4.98 -12.57
N GLU A 112 -8.63 6.31 -12.58
CA GLU A 112 -7.93 7.17 -13.54
C GLU A 112 -6.40 7.06 -13.40
N ASN A 113 -5.88 7.09 -12.17
CA ASN A 113 -4.45 6.96 -11.88
C ASN A 113 -3.89 5.60 -12.31
N ILE A 114 -4.65 4.53 -12.05
CA ILE A 114 -4.32 3.18 -12.49
C ILE A 114 -4.31 3.07 -14.02
N ALA A 115 -5.32 3.62 -14.68
CA ALA A 115 -5.41 3.63 -16.13
C ALA A 115 -4.22 4.37 -16.75
N HIS A 116 -3.79 5.49 -16.15
CA HIS A 116 -2.60 6.22 -16.59
C HIS A 116 -1.30 5.42 -16.38
N ALA A 117 -1.20 4.64 -15.30
CA ALA A 117 -0.02 3.82 -15.01
C ALA A 117 0.12 2.58 -15.92
N ALA A 118 -0.93 2.22 -16.66
CA ALA A 118 -1.00 1.26 -17.77
C ALA A 118 -0.02 0.07 -17.74
N LYS A 119 0.02 -0.72 -16.65
CA LYS A 119 0.81 -1.97 -16.58
C LYS A 119 0.20 -3.15 -15.80
N ALA A 120 -0.93 -3.00 -15.10
CA ALA A 120 -1.54 -4.13 -14.38
C ALA A 120 -3.03 -4.29 -14.71
N ARG A 121 -3.44 -5.55 -14.87
CA ARG A 121 -4.84 -5.95 -15.02
C ARG A 121 -5.48 -5.85 -13.62
N LEU A 122 -5.91 -4.64 -13.26
CA LEU A 122 -6.51 -4.35 -11.96
C LEU A 122 -8.02 -4.62 -12.01
N ARG A 123 -8.50 -5.45 -11.07
CA ARG A 123 -9.94 -5.62 -10.82
C ARG A 123 -10.33 -4.78 -9.62
N HIS A 124 -10.87 -3.60 -9.90
CA HIS A 124 -11.40 -2.75 -8.84
C HIS A 124 -12.75 -3.29 -8.38
N HIS A 125 -12.80 -3.84 -7.16
CA HIS A 125 -14.04 -4.35 -6.59
C HIS A 125 -14.68 -3.27 -5.73
N ARG A 126 -15.73 -2.65 -6.29
CA ARG A 126 -16.63 -1.79 -5.53
C ARG A 126 -17.58 -2.68 -4.71
N LYS A 127 -17.22 -2.99 -3.45
CA LYS A 127 -18.16 -3.64 -2.52
C LYS A 127 -18.26 -2.86 -1.22
N GLN A 128 -19.50 -2.54 -0.84
CA GLN A 128 -19.84 -2.08 0.50
C GLN A 128 -19.79 -3.32 1.42
N GLY A 129 -18.63 -3.59 2.03
CA GLY A 129 -18.51 -4.58 3.09
C GLY A 129 -17.55 -5.74 2.81
N TRP A 130 -16.77 -6.07 3.84
CA TRP A 130 -15.74 -7.12 3.88
C TRP A 130 -16.25 -8.53 3.57
N LEU A 131 -17.49 -8.85 3.97
CA LEU A 131 -18.04 -10.21 3.84
C LEU A 131 -18.18 -10.66 2.39
N GLY A 132 -18.36 -9.76 1.43
CA GLY A 132 -18.61 -10.13 0.04
C GLY A 132 -17.37 -10.52 -0.78
N VAL A 133 -16.16 -10.32 -0.26
CA VAL A 133 -14.91 -10.50 -1.03
C VAL A 133 -14.42 -11.95 -0.97
N CYS A 134 -14.58 -12.62 0.17
CA CYS A 134 -14.10 -14.00 0.36
C CYS A 134 -15.03 -15.09 -0.22
N HIS A 135 -16.30 -14.77 -0.50
CA HIS A 135 -17.30 -15.76 -0.93
C HIS A 135 -17.13 -16.24 -2.40
N GLY A 136 -16.12 -15.76 -3.13
CA GLY A 136 -15.90 -16.13 -4.54
C GLY A 136 -14.46 -16.47 -4.92
N THR A 137 -13.50 -16.44 -3.99
CA THR A 137 -12.09 -16.73 -4.28
C THR A 137 -11.75 -18.20 -3.97
N PRO A 138 -11.16 -18.97 -4.90
CA PRO A 138 -10.73 -20.34 -4.62
C PRO A 138 -9.71 -20.39 -3.48
N LYS A 139 -9.90 -21.29 -2.50
CA LYS A 139 -9.05 -21.42 -1.30
C LYS A 139 -7.55 -21.64 -1.59
N ALA A 140 -7.21 -22.20 -2.76
CA ALA A 140 -5.82 -22.46 -3.16
C ALA A 140 -5.10 -21.23 -3.77
N GLY A 141 -5.71 -20.04 -3.74
CA GLY A 141 -5.19 -18.81 -4.35
C GLY A 141 -5.40 -17.55 -3.52
N CYS A 142 -5.48 -17.67 -2.19
CA CYS A 142 -5.65 -16.52 -1.30
C CYS A 142 -4.56 -15.46 -1.58
N PRO A 143 -4.95 -14.22 -1.93
CA PRO A 143 -4.00 -13.15 -2.20
C PRO A 143 -3.23 -12.77 -0.93
N ALA A 144 -2.01 -12.27 -1.10
CA ALA A 144 -1.34 -11.58 -0.01
C ALA A 144 -2.18 -10.35 0.38
N VAL A 145 -2.53 -10.23 1.66
CA VAL A 145 -3.37 -9.13 2.18
C VAL A 145 -2.46 -8.05 2.76
N LEU A 146 -2.53 -6.85 2.21
CA LEU A 146 -1.80 -5.68 2.71
C LEU A 146 -2.80 -4.64 3.21
N HIS A 147 -2.68 -4.28 4.49
CA HIS A 147 -3.51 -3.29 5.17
C HIS A 147 -2.74 -1.98 5.32
N HIS A 148 -3.36 -0.86 4.96
CA HIS A 148 -2.83 0.47 5.28
C HIS A 148 -3.94 1.42 5.77
N PHE A 149 -4.30 1.33 7.06
CA PHE A 149 -5.00 2.39 7.79
C PHE A 149 -4.95 2.15 9.32
N PRO A 150 -4.94 3.19 10.17
CA PRO A 150 -5.14 3.03 11.61
C PRO A 150 -6.60 2.62 11.87
N LEU A 151 -6.81 1.38 12.29
CA LEU A 151 -8.11 0.86 12.72
C LEU A 151 -8.50 1.52 14.05
N THR A 152 -9.43 2.46 14.05
CA THR A 152 -10.22 2.75 15.26
C THR A 152 -11.22 1.62 15.46
N THR A 153 -10.98 0.81 16.48
CA THR A 153 -11.76 -0.37 16.88
C THR A 153 -13.23 -0.05 17.17
N ARG A 154 -14.15 -0.76 16.51
CA ARG A 154 -15.39 -1.26 17.13
C ARG A 154 -15.63 -2.71 16.70
N HIS A 155 -15.98 -3.51 17.72
CA HIS A 155 -16.18 -4.96 17.77
C HIS A 155 -16.40 -5.72 16.45
N LEU A 156 -15.48 -6.65 16.15
CA LEU A 156 -15.71 -7.78 15.26
C LEU A 156 -15.76 -9.06 16.09
N SER A 157 -16.89 -9.77 15.96
CA SER A 157 -17.05 -11.14 16.42
C SER A 157 -16.02 -12.05 15.74
N THR A 158 -15.32 -12.86 16.53
CA THR A 158 -14.31 -13.80 16.10
C THR A 158 -14.95 -14.99 15.37
N HIS A 159 -14.87 -15.00 14.04
CA HIS A 159 -14.85 -16.25 13.28
C HIS A 159 -13.44 -16.45 12.74
N THR A 160 -12.64 -17.19 13.50
CA THR A 160 -11.33 -17.69 13.11
C THR A 160 -11.49 -18.62 11.91
N CYS A 161 -10.92 -18.23 10.76
CA CYS A 161 -10.62 -19.16 9.70
C CYS A 161 -9.29 -19.84 10.06
N ASN A 162 -9.34 -21.09 10.52
CA ASN A 162 -8.16 -21.88 10.85
C ASN A 162 -7.26 -22.02 9.60
N LEU A 163 -6.00 -21.60 9.75
CA LEU A 163 -4.90 -21.84 8.83
C LEU A 163 -4.31 -23.23 9.13
N PHE A 164 -4.52 -24.18 8.22
CA PHE A 164 -3.61 -25.28 7.90
C PHE A 164 -3.66 -25.48 6.38
#